data_AF-A0A9P8IMZ6-F1
#
_entry.id   AF-A0A9P8IMZ6-F1
#
_cell.length_a   1.000
_cell.length_b   1.000
_cell.length_c   1.000
_cell.angle_alpha   90.00
_cell.angle_beta   90.00
_cell.angle_gamma   90.00
#
_symmetry.space_group_name_H-M   'P 1'
#
loop_
_entity.id
_entity.type
_entity.pdbx_description
1 polymer ?
#
loop_
_entity_poly.entity_id
_entity_poly.type
_entity_poly.pdbx_seq_one_letter_code
_entity_poly.pdbx_strand_id
1 'polypeptide(L)'
;MLAVEAIEKRRFLRPQYRALPPEVTGSVLSHWFFSWQIPLFRAGYSKHLEIEALFPLEKHFKSWYLQKLLQTAWAKVLRTLKWPTLSIIFPRLCFIGFTFCQPFLISATLEWAENDSDSDDMDQGYGLIGAWFLVFMGLAVTSGQYQHLTYRAITMARGQLVSILFDKATDISIAAADPSAALTLMSADIERIDTGWRTAHDVWANLIEIVIAVYLLGRQLGIACLIPVGAAICESILKRGAIENEE
;
A
#
# COMPACT_ATOMS: atom_id res chain seq x y z
N MET A 1 -7.63 28.08 5.44
CA MET A 1 -8.48 26.99 5.95
C MET A 1 -7.76 25.64 6.02
N LEU A 2 -7.04 25.20 4.96
CA LEU A 2 -6.29 23.92 4.94
C LEU A 2 -5.23 23.79 6.06
N ALA A 3 -4.54 24.87 6.41
CA ALA A 3 -3.55 24.85 7.50
C ALA A 3 -4.17 24.59 8.89
N VAL A 4 -5.42 25.02 9.11
CA VAL A 4 -6.14 24.78 10.39
C VAL A 4 -6.68 23.35 10.44
N GLU A 5 -7.00 22.78 9.28
CA GLU A 5 -7.35 21.36 9.17
C GLU A 5 -6.15 20.44 9.39
N ALA A 6 -4.94 20.86 9.01
CA ALA A 6 -3.70 20.13 9.28
C ALA A 6 -3.26 20.12 10.77
N ILE A 7 -3.80 21.02 11.60
CA ILE A 7 -3.45 21.10 13.03
C ILE A 7 -4.22 20.03 13.81
N GLU A 8 -3.48 19.17 14.51
CA GLU A 8 -4.00 18.09 15.34
C GLU A 8 -5.10 18.61 16.30
N LYS A 9 -6.34 18.12 16.12
CA LYS A 9 -7.52 18.52 16.92
C LYS A 9 -7.50 17.93 18.34
N ARG A 10 -6.35 17.46 18.83
CA ARG A 10 -6.12 16.91 20.19
C ARG A 10 -6.51 17.84 21.33
N ARG A 11 -6.58 19.14 21.08
CA ARG A 11 -7.01 20.14 22.07
C ARG A 11 -8.52 20.11 22.34
N PHE A 12 -9.33 19.58 21.42
CA PHE A 12 -10.79 19.50 21.53
C PHE A 12 -11.31 18.08 21.87
N LEU A 13 -10.42 17.08 21.89
CA LEU A 13 -10.76 15.70 22.21
C LEU A 13 -11.00 15.52 23.73
N ARG A 14 -12.11 14.87 24.08
CA ARG A 14 -12.43 14.52 25.48
C ARG A 14 -11.29 13.69 26.10
N PRO A 15 -11.04 13.77 27.43
CA PRO A 15 -9.88 13.14 28.09
C PRO A 15 -9.70 11.66 27.76
N GLN A 16 -10.80 10.91 27.66
CA GLN A 16 -10.85 9.49 27.30
C GLN A 16 -10.34 9.15 25.88
N TYR A 17 -10.35 10.11 24.96
CA TYR A 17 -9.88 9.95 23.57
C TYR A 17 -8.49 10.56 23.34
N ARG A 18 -7.91 11.23 24.35
CA ARG A 18 -6.58 11.84 24.26
C ARG A 18 -5.44 10.81 24.23
N ALA A 19 -5.72 9.61 24.74
CA ALA A 19 -4.81 8.46 24.73
C ALA A 19 -4.84 7.65 23.41
N LEU A 20 -5.68 8.03 22.43
CA LEU A 20 -5.69 7.38 21.12
C LEU A 20 -4.43 7.76 20.32
N PRO A 21 -3.99 6.86 19.41
CA PRO A 21 -2.88 7.13 18.50
C PRO A 21 -3.16 8.37 17.65
N PRO A 22 -2.15 9.18 17.33
CA PRO A 22 -2.31 10.34 16.45
C PRO A 22 -2.72 9.92 15.03
N GLU A 23 -2.48 8.67 14.64
CA GLU A 23 -3.03 8.06 13.42
C GLU A 23 -4.58 8.01 13.42
N VAL A 24 -5.27 8.00 14.56
CA VAL A 24 -6.75 7.98 14.58
C VAL A 24 -7.34 9.39 14.69
N THR A 25 -6.57 10.33 15.25
CA THR A 25 -7.01 11.70 15.52
C THR A 25 -6.52 12.72 14.50
N GLY A 26 -5.66 12.30 13.57
CA GLY A 26 -5.14 13.12 12.47
C GLY A 26 -6.24 13.50 11.49
N SER A 27 -6.07 14.66 10.84
CA SER A 27 -6.92 15.06 9.72
C SER A 27 -6.54 14.32 8.44
N VAL A 28 -7.43 14.34 7.44
CA VAL A 28 -7.22 13.69 6.14
C VAL A 28 -5.89 14.11 5.51
N LEU A 29 -5.53 15.39 5.57
CA LEU A 29 -4.23 15.89 5.08
C LEU A 29 -3.05 15.36 5.90
N SER A 30 -3.20 15.22 7.22
CA SER A 30 -2.17 14.62 8.08
C SER A 30 -1.96 13.15 7.78
N HIS A 31 -3.01 12.44 7.35
CA HIS A 31 -2.89 11.07 6.84
C HIS A 31 -2.19 11.04 5.49
N TRP A 32 -2.58 11.91 4.56
CA TRP A 32 -2.06 11.94 3.20
C TRP A 32 -0.55 12.23 3.16
N PHE A 33 -0.09 13.17 3.99
CA PHE A 33 1.33 13.53 4.09
C PHE A 33 2.10 12.77 5.19
N PHE A 34 1.46 11.81 5.86
CA PHE A 34 2.06 11.09 7.00
C PHE A 34 2.65 12.01 8.08
N SER A 35 2.11 13.24 8.22
CA SER A 35 2.68 14.22 9.15
C SER A 35 2.59 13.78 10.61
N TRP A 36 1.71 12.81 10.91
CA TRP A 36 1.61 12.15 12.21
C TRP A 36 2.86 11.35 12.60
N GLN A 37 3.72 10.98 11.65
CA GLN A 37 5.00 10.29 11.91
C GLN A 37 6.15 11.25 12.26
N ILE A 38 6.07 12.52 11.87
CA ILE A 38 7.13 13.52 12.10
C ILE A 38 7.50 13.67 13.59
N PRO A 39 6.55 13.70 14.54
CA PRO A 39 6.88 13.73 15.97
C PRO A 39 7.63 12.49 16.44
N LEU A 40 7.32 11.31 15.89
CA LEU A 40 8.01 10.06 16.22
C LEU A 40 9.45 10.07 15.71
N PHE A 41 9.67 10.53 14.47
CA PHE A 41 11.03 10.69 13.93
C PHE A 41 11.86 11.70 14.72
N ARG A 42 11.26 12.82 15.14
CA ARG A 42 11.95 13.78 16.02
C ARG A 42 12.28 13.19 17.39
N ALA A 43 11.37 12.42 17.99
CA ALA A 43 11.62 11.75 19.26
C ALA A 43 12.75 10.71 19.16
N GLY A 44 12.75 9.89 18.10
CA GLY A 44 13.80 8.90 17.84
C GLY A 44 15.15 9.48 17.44
N TYR A 45 15.18 10.66 16.82
CA TYR A 45 16.42 11.37 16.54
C TYR A 45 17.06 11.94 17.82
N SER A 46 16.26 12.29 18.82
CA SER A 46 16.74 12.91 20.06
C SER A 46 16.93 11.95 21.23
N LYS A 47 16.27 10.78 21.24
CA LYS A 47 16.32 9.79 22.34
C LYS A 47 16.23 8.37 21.81
N HIS A 48 16.78 7.41 22.56
CA HIS A 48 16.61 5.99 22.27
C HIS A 48 15.12 5.63 22.39
N LEU A 49 14.55 5.05 21.33
CA LEU A 49 13.13 4.70 21.26
C LEU A 49 12.86 3.45 22.11
N GLU A 50 12.26 3.64 23.28
CA GLU A 50 11.72 2.55 24.10
C GLU A 50 10.35 2.11 23.56
N ILE A 51 9.98 0.83 23.75
CA ILE A 51 8.73 0.23 23.22
C ILE A 51 7.48 0.99 23.71
N GLU A 52 7.56 1.61 24.89
CA GLU A 52 6.50 2.44 25.46
C GLU A 52 6.33 3.81 24.77
N ALA A 53 7.34 4.26 24.01
CA ALA A 53 7.28 5.47 23.19
C ALA A 53 6.67 5.22 21.80
N LEU A 54 6.45 3.97 21.42
CA LEU A 54 5.72 3.60 20.20
C LEU A 54 4.22 3.80 20.37
N PHE A 55 3.53 4.18 19.30
CA PHE A 55 2.09 4.36 19.36
C PHE A 55 1.37 3.06 19.73
N PRO A 56 0.43 3.08 20.69
CA PRO A 56 -0.30 1.90 21.09
C PRO A 56 -1.11 1.40 19.89
N LEU A 57 -0.92 0.14 19.51
CA LEU A 57 -1.68 -0.52 18.45
C LEU A 57 -3.19 -0.32 18.70
N GLU A 58 -3.92 0.09 17.65
CA GLU A 58 -5.37 0.40 17.71
C GLU A 58 -6.15 -0.69 18.46
N LYS A 59 -7.24 -0.36 19.16
CA LYS A 59 -8.00 -1.34 19.98
C LYS A 59 -8.52 -2.55 19.19
N HIS A 60 -8.61 -2.46 17.85
CA HIS A 60 -8.92 -3.57 16.94
C HIS A 60 -7.78 -4.59 16.78
N PHE A 61 -6.58 -4.28 17.27
CA PHE A 61 -5.38 -5.12 17.26
C PHE A 61 -5.10 -5.82 18.60
N LYS A 62 -5.96 -5.69 19.61
CA LYS A 62 -5.79 -6.45 20.86
C LYS A 62 -6.10 -7.93 20.60
N SER A 63 -5.02 -8.72 20.50
CA SER A 63 -4.98 -10.19 20.39
C SER A 63 -6.10 -10.88 21.20
N TRP A 64 -6.38 -10.44 22.43
CA TRP A 64 -7.40 -11.03 23.31
C TRP A 64 -8.86 -11.00 22.80
N TYR A 65 -9.30 -9.93 22.12
CA TYR A 65 -10.68 -9.87 21.59
C TYR A 65 -10.80 -10.71 20.30
N LEU A 66 -9.70 -10.86 19.59
CA LEU A 66 -9.65 -11.57 18.32
C LEU A 66 -9.49 -13.08 18.51
N GLN A 67 -8.71 -13.53 19.49
CA GLN A 67 -8.54 -14.93 19.87
C GLN A 67 -9.89 -15.62 20.15
N LYS A 68 -10.79 -14.93 20.87
CA LYS A 68 -12.12 -15.43 21.21
C LYS A 68 -13.08 -15.46 20.02
N LEU A 69 -12.92 -14.56 19.05
CA LEU A 69 -13.71 -14.49 17.82
C LEU A 69 -13.26 -15.54 16.78
N LEU A 70 -12.02 -16.01 16.91
CA LEU A 70 -11.36 -16.88 15.96
C LEU A 70 -11.67 -18.37 16.17
N GLN A 71 -11.81 -18.81 17.42
CA GLN A 71 -12.23 -20.18 17.72
C GLN A 71 -13.62 -20.52 17.15
N THR A 72 -14.44 -19.53 16.79
CA THR A 72 -15.82 -19.75 16.34
C THR A 72 -16.05 -19.68 14.82
N ALA A 73 -15.16 -19.12 13.98
CA ALA A 73 -15.29 -19.20 12.52
C ALA A 73 -14.09 -18.64 11.73
N TRP A 74 -13.39 -19.49 10.98
CA TRP A 74 -12.43 -19.09 9.92
C TRP A 74 -13.05 -18.11 8.91
N ALA A 75 -14.37 -18.21 8.67
CA ALA A 75 -15.13 -17.31 7.82
C ALA A 75 -15.20 -15.85 8.33
N LYS A 76 -15.08 -15.61 9.64
CA LYS A 76 -15.05 -14.25 10.20
C LYS A 76 -13.70 -13.55 9.99
N VAL A 77 -12.60 -14.30 9.96
CA VAL A 77 -11.25 -13.80 9.65
C VAL A 77 -11.21 -13.20 8.24
N LEU A 78 -11.72 -13.96 7.27
CA LEU A 78 -11.88 -13.49 5.90
C LEU A 78 -12.77 -12.25 5.84
N ARG A 79 -13.77 -12.12 6.72
CA ARG A 79 -14.67 -10.97 6.78
C ARG A 79 -14.03 -9.74 7.42
N THR A 80 -13.14 -9.90 8.40
CA THR A 80 -12.38 -8.79 8.99
C THR A 80 -11.28 -8.28 8.07
N LEU A 81 -10.72 -9.15 7.22
CA LEU A 81 -9.68 -8.76 6.26
C LEU A 81 -10.25 -8.06 5.02
N LYS A 82 -11.53 -8.29 4.68
CA LYS A 82 -12.22 -7.66 3.53
C LYS A 82 -12.22 -6.15 3.54
N TRP A 83 -12.41 -5.52 4.70
CA TRP A 83 -12.47 -4.05 4.79
C TRP A 83 -11.10 -3.39 4.60
N PRO A 84 -10.03 -3.86 5.26
CA PRO A 84 -8.66 -3.43 4.97
C PRO A 84 -8.26 -3.64 3.51
N THR A 85 -8.59 -4.77 2.90
CA THR A 85 -8.25 -5.03 1.50
C THR A 85 -9.01 -4.14 0.52
N LEU A 86 -10.31 -3.89 0.77
CA LEU A 86 -11.08 -2.97 -0.06
C LEU A 86 -10.53 -1.54 0.01
N SER A 87 -10.06 -1.12 1.19
CA SER A 87 -9.46 0.20 1.37
C SER A 87 -8.14 0.39 0.62
N ILE A 88 -7.42 -0.68 0.27
CA ILE A 88 -6.16 -0.64 -0.52
C ILE A 88 -6.46 -0.43 -2.01
N ILE A 89 -7.59 -0.97 -2.50
CA ILE A 89 -7.96 -0.92 -3.92
C ILE A 89 -8.13 0.53 -4.39
N PHE A 90 -8.80 1.37 -3.59
CA PHE A 90 -9.07 2.77 -3.96
C PHE A 90 -7.79 3.59 -4.25
N PRO A 91 -6.82 3.74 -3.34
CA PRO A 91 -5.59 4.48 -3.61
C PRO A 91 -4.75 3.84 -4.72
N ARG A 92 -4.80 2.51 -4.89
CA ARG A 92 -4.12 1.81 -5.99
C ARG A 92 -4.73 2.16 -7.35
N LEU A 93 -6.06 2.23 -7.45
CA LEU A 93 -6.74 2.67 -8.67
C LEU A 93 -6.43 4.13 -9.00
N CYS A 94 -6.39 5.01 -8.00
CA CYS A 94 -5.97 6.40 -8.21
C CYS A 94 -4.53 6.49 -8.71
N PHE A 95 -3.61 5.71 -8.13
CA PHE A 95 -2.21 5.63 -8.59
C PHE A 95 -2.13 5.22 -10.06
N ILE A 96 -2.84 4.15 -10.45
CA ILE A 96 -2.93 3.69 -11.84
C ILE A 96 -3.45 4.81 -12.76
N GLY A 97 -4.51 5.50 -12.34
CA GLY A 97 -5.07 6.64 -13.09
C GLY A 97 -4.03 7.74 -13.34
N PHE A 98 -3.30 8.17 -12.31
CA PHE A 98 -2.26 9.18 -12.45
C PHE A 98 -1.08 8.72 -13.32
N THR A 99 -0.67 7.46 -13.22
CA THR A 99 0.38 6.89 -14.09
C THR A 99 -0.02 6.97 -15.55
N PHE A 100 -1.27 6.61 -15.87
CA PHE A 100 -1.77 6.69 -17.24
C PHE A 100 -2.05 8.11 -17.73
N CYS A 101 -2.20 9.11 -16.84
CA CYS A 101 -2.28 10.51 -17.25
C CYS A 101 -0.96 11.03 -17.84
N GLN A 102 0.20 10.47 -17.46
CA GLN A 102 1.51 10.92 -17.93
C GLN A 102 1.67 10.92 -19.47
N PRO A 103 1.37 9.84 -20.20
CA PRO A 103 1.50 9.85 -21.66
C PRO A 103 0.60 10.88 -22.33
N PHE A 104 -0.62 11.11 -21.83
CA PHE A 104 -1.50 12.15 -22.37
C PHE A 104 -0.97 13.56 -22.11
N LEU A 105 -0.40 13.79 -20.92
CA LEU A 105 0.24 15.06 -20.59
C LEU A 105 1.45 15.32 -21.48
N ILE A 106 2.26 14.30 -21.76
CA ILE A 106 3.39 14.43 -22.69
C ILE A 106 2.88 14.81 -24.09
N SER A 107 1.86 14.12 -24.61
CA SER A 107 1.28 14.48 -25.91
C SER A 107 0.76 15.91 -25.94
N ALA A 108 0.02 16.34 -24.90
CA ALA A 108 -0.49 17.70 -24.80
C ALA A 108 0.62 18.75 -24.66
N THR A 109 1.72 18.42 -23.96
CA THR A 109 2.89 19.31 -23.86
C THR A 109 3.61 19.45 -25.18
N LEU A 110 3.71 18.37 -25.95
CA LEU A 110 4.37 18.38 -27.23
C LEU A 110 3.56 19.19 -28.25
N GLU A 111 2.25 18.97 -28.31
CA GLU A 111 1.34 19.72 -29.17
C GLU A 111 1.36 21.22 -28.85
N TRP A 112 1.39 21.58 -27.56
CA TRP A 112 1.55 22.98 -27.14
C TRP A 112 2.93 23.55 -27.50
N ALA A 113 3.99 22.76 -27.39
CA ALA A 113 5.35 23.21 -27.71
C ALA A 113 5.61 23.33 -29.22
N GLU A 114 4.90 22.57 -30.05
CA GLU A 114 5.00 22.59 -31.52
C GLU A 114 4.18 23.73 -32.15
N ASN A 115 3.12 24.21 -31.47
CA ASN A 115 2.36 25.37 -31.91
C ASN A 115 3.13 26.66 -31.59
N ASP A 116 3.73 27.25 -32.62
CA ASP A 116 4.51 28.48 -32.51
C ASP A 116 3.59 29.72 -32.37
N SER A 117 3.50 30.20 -31.13
CA SER A 117 3.21 31.57 -30.66
C SER A 117 1.91 32.31 -31.07
N ASP A 118 0.99 32.43 -30.11
CA ASP A 118 0.28 33.69 -29.85
C ASP A 118 0.07 33.89 -28.33
N SER A 119 0.00 35.14 -27.86
CA SER A 119 0.00 35.51 -26.43
C SER A 119 -1.14 34.93 -25.57
N ASP A 120 -2.17 34.37 -26.21
CA ASP A 120 -3.30 33.71 -25.55
C ASP A 120 -2.96 32.27 -25.09
N ASP A 121 -1.84 31.67 -25.53
CA ASP A 121 -1.42 30.31 -25.14
C ASP A 121 -0.68 30.23 -23.78
N MET A 122 -0.38 31.38 -23.16
CA MET A 122 0.35 31.43 -21.90
C MET A 122 -0.47 30.83 -20.74
N ASP A 123 -1.78 31.07 -20.73
CA ASP A 123 -2.71 30.50 -19.75
C ASP A 123 -2.82 28.98 -19.90
N GLN A 124 -2.76 28.47 -21.13
CA GLN A 124 -2.73 27.04 -21.42
C GLN A 124 -1.43 26.38 -20.94
N GLY A 125 -0.29 27.07 -21.08
CA GLY A 125 1.00 26.65 -20.53
C GLY A 125 0.99 26.55 -18.99
N TYR A 126 0.44 27.55 -18.30
CA TYR A 126 0.28 27.47 -16.83
C TYR A 126 -0.65 26.34 -16.39
N GLY A 127 -1.72 26.10 -17.15
CA GLY A 127 -2.62 24.95 -16.94
C GLY A 127 -1.88 23.61 -17.02
N LEU A 128 -0.99 23.47 -18.01
CA LEU A 128 -0.21 22.26 -18.24
C LEU A 128 0.83 22.01 -17.14
N ILE A 129 1.52 23.07 -16.67
CA ILE A 129 2.42 23.01 -15.51
C ILE A 129 1.63 22.59 -14.26
N GLY A 130 0.46 23.18 -14.04
CA GLY A 130 -0.44 22.81 -12.94
C GLY A 130 -0.88 21.35 -13.00
N ALA A 131 -1.18 20.85 -14.19
CA ALA A 131 -1.57 19.46 -14.41
C ALA A 131 -0.44 18.48 -14.12
N TRP A 132 0.79 18.76 -14.56
CA TRP A 132 1.98 17.98 -14.20
C TRP A 132 2.22 17.94 -12.69
N PHE A 133 2.14 19.10 -12.04
CA PHE A 133 2.29 19.20 -10.60
C PHE A 133 1.25 18.36 -9.87
N LEU A 134 -0.02 18.41 -10.30
CA LEU A 134 -1.11 17.63 -9.73
C LEU A 134 -0.86 16.13 -9.91
N VAL A 135 -0.46 15.68 -11.10
CA VAL A 135 -0.19 14.26 -11.38
C VAL A 135 0.96 13.73 -10.52
N PHE A 136 2.08 14.44 -10.44
CA PHE A 136 3.20 13.99 -9.60
C PHE A 136 2.88 14.03 -8.11
N MET A 137 2.16 15.05 -7.63
CA MET A 137 1.69 15.09 -6.25
C MET A 137 0.74 13.92 -5.97
N GLY A 138 -0.22 13.67 -6.87
CA GLY A 138 -1.16 12.56 -6.79
C GLY A 138 -0.45 11.21 -6.72
N LEU A 139 0.55 10.99 -7.58
CA LEU A 139 1.39 9.79 -7.57
C LEU A 139 2.11 9.61 -6.22
N ALA A 140 2.77 10.65 -5.73
CA ALA A 140 3.50 10.57 -4.45
C ALA A 140 2.57 10.22 -3.28
N VAL A 141 1.41 10.90 -3.19
CA VAL A 141 0.45 10.68 -2.10
C VAL A 141 -0.18 9.30 -2.19
N THR A 142 -0.78 8.96 -3.34
CA THR A 142 -1.41 7.65 -3.54
C THR A 142 -0.42 6.52 -3.36
N SER A 143 0.84 6.72 -3.76
CA SER A 143 1.91 5.75 -3.57
C SER A 143 2.19 5.44 -2.10
N GLY A 144 2.39 6.49 -1.31
CA GLY A 144 2.56 6.35 0.14
C GLY A 144 1.34 5.70 0.80
N GLN A 145 0.12 6.11 0.42
CA GLN A 145 -1.11 5.57 1.01
C GLN A 145 -1.30 4.08 0.70
N TYR A 146 -1.13 3.65 -0.55
CA TYR A 146 -1.31 2.23 -0.89
C TYR A 146 -0.24 1.37 -0.19
N GLN A 147 1.02 1.83 -0.14
CA GLN A 147 2.09 1.09 0.55
C GLN A 147 1.79 0.98 2.05
N HIS A 148 1.42 2.08 2.71
CA HIS A 148 1.11 2.08 4.15
C HIS A 148 -0.04 1.13 4.49
N LEU A 149 -1.14 1.18 3.74
CA LEU A 149 -2.29 0.31 3.98
C LEU A 149 -1.94 -1.17 3.75
N THR A 150 -1.16 -1.47 2.71
CA THR A 150 -0.68 -2.84 2.44
C THR A 150 0.18 -3.36 3.58
N TYR A 151 1.19 -2.60 4.03
CA TYR A 151 2.04 -3.01 5.15
C TYR A 151 1.28 -3.12 6.47
N ARG A 152 0.27 -2.27 6.70
CA ARG A 152 -0.59 -2.35 7.87
C ARG A 152 -1.45 -3.62 7.86
N ALA A 153 -2.02 -3.98 6.70
CA ALA A 153 -2.79 -5.21 6.54
C ALA A 153 -1.93 -6.47 6.74
N ILE A 154 -0.73 -6.48 6.18
CA ILE A 154 0.31 -7.52 6.34
C ILE A 154 0.65 -7.70 7.83
N THR A 155 1.02 -6.60 8.50
CA THR A 155 1.40 -6.63 9.91
C THR A 155 0.25 -7.11 10.80
N MET A 156 -0.99 -6.72 10.46
CA MET A 156 -2.19 -7.22 11.12
C MET A 156 -2.36 -8.72 10.96
N ALA A 157 -2.26 -9.23 9.73
CA ALA A 157 -2.39 -10.66 9.44
C ALA A 157 -1.31 -11.47 10.17
N ARG A 158 -0.05 -11.02 10.12
CA ARG A 158 1.06 -11.65 10.84
C ARG A 158 0.83 -11.69 12.35
N GLY A 159 0.44 -10.56 12.96
CA GLY A 159 0.16 -10.49 14.40
C GLY A 159 -0.96 -11.43 14.83
N GLN A 160 -1.98 -11.62 13.98
CA GLN A 160 -3.06 -12.57 14.22
C GLN A 160 -2.56 -14.01 14.15
N LEU A 161 -1.90 -14.38 13.05
CA LEU A 161 -1.39 -15.73 12.85
C LEU A 161 -0.45 -16.17 13.98
N VAL A 162 0.48 -15.29 14.39
CA VAL A 162 1.40 -15.56 15.51
C VAL A 162 0.65 -15.77 16.82
N SER A 163 -0.35 -14.94 17.14
CA SER A 163 -1.13 -15.08 18.39
C SER A 163 -1.87 -16.41 18.48
N ILE A 164 -2.40 -16.91 17.37
CA ILE A 164 -3.15 -18.17 17.29
C ILE A 164 -2.22 -19.36 17.48
N LEU A 165 -1.06 -19.23 16.86
CA LEU A 165 -0.04 -20.24 16.88
C LEU A 165 0.51 -20.48 18.27
N PHE A 166 0.84 -19.40 18.97
CA PHE A 166 1.34 -19.47 20.34
C PHE A 166 0.32 -20.11 21.27
N ASP A 167 -0.95 -19.72 21.17
CA ASP A 167 -2.05 -20.32 21.93
C ASP A 167 -2.15 -21.82 21.67
N LYS A 168 -2.07 -22.22 20.40
CA LYS A 168 -2.14 -23.63 20.01
C LYS A 168 -0.91 -24.43 20.42
N ALA A 169 0.28 -23.82 20.37
CA ALA A 169 1.51 -24.42 20.82
C ALA A 169 1.53 -24.63 22.33
N THR A 170 0.90 -23.74 23.11
CA THR A 170 0.74 -23.92 24.56
C THR A 170 -0.33 -24.95 24.96
N ASP A 171 -1.32 -25.19 24.09
CA ASP A 171 -2.37 -26.19 24.29
C ASP A 171 -1.94 -27.63 23.92
N ILE A 172 -0.98 -27.79 23.00
CA ILE A 172 -0.49 -29.13 22.61
C ILE A 172 0.40 -29.65 23.74
N SER A 173 -0.02 -30.76 24.36
CA SER A 173 0.74 -31.37 25.45
C SER A 173 2.16 -31.76 24.99
N ILE A 174 3.12 -31.60 25.90
CA ILE A 174 4.57 -31.83 25.73
C ILE A 174 4.92 -33.23 25.17
N ALA A 175 3.94 -34.15 25.08
CA ALA A 175 4.13 -35.55 24.76
C ALA A 175 4.26 -35.89 23.25
N ALA A 176 4.00 -34.97 22.31
CA ALA A 176 3.85 -35.33 20.89
C ALA A 176 4.77 -34.61 19.87
N ALA A 177 5.48 -33.54 20.23
CA ALA A 177 6.40 -32.84 19.30
C ALA A 177 7.35 -31.91 20.06
N ASP A 178 8.53 -31.63 19.49
CA ASP A 178 9.37 -30.51 19.95
C ASP A 178 8.65 -29.18 19.66
N PRO A 179 8.16 -28.46 20.69
CA PRO A 179 7.40 -27.23 20.49
C PRO A 179 8.22 -26.15 19.81
N SER A 180 9.55 -26.16 20.00
CA SER A 180 10.47 -25.18 19.41
C SER A 180 10.59 -25.35 17.89
N ALA A 181 10.80 -26.59 17.42
CA ALA A 181 10.81 -26.91 16.01
C ALA A 181 9.45 -26.60 15.33
N ALA A 182 8.34 -26.92 15.99
CA ALA A 182 7.00 -26.62 15.49
C ALA A 182 6.76 -25.11 15.35
N LEU A 183 7.11 -24.31 16.36
CA LEU A 183 7.00 -22.84 16.33
C LEU A 183 7.87 -22.22 15.22
N THR A 184 9.07 -22.76 15.01
CA THR A 184 9.99 -22.30 13.96
C THR A 184 9.42 -22.54 12.57
N LEU A 185 8.96 -23.76 12.28
CA LEU A 185 8.39 -24.14 11.00
C LEU A 185 7.14 -23.29 10.69
N MET A 186 6.27 -23.15 11.69
CA MET A 186 5.06 -22.34 11.58
C MET A 186 5.35 -20.85 11.38
N SER A 187 6.41 -20.30 11.99
CA SER A 187 6.81 -18.90 11.78
C SER A 187 7.27 -18.65 10.33
N ALA A 188 8.00 -19.61 9.74
CA ALA A 188 8.38 -19.55 8.34
C ALA A 188 7.15 -19.65 7.42
N ASP A 189 6.17 -20.48 7.75
CA ASP A 189 4.92 -20.57 6.98
C ASP A 189 4.08 -19.29 7.06
N ILE A 190 4.09 -18.58 8.20
CA ILE A 190 3.44 -17.27 8.33
C ILE A 190 4.09 -16.24 7.41
N GLU A 191 5.42 -16.19 7.36
CA GLU A 191 6.15 -15.28 6.48
C GLU A 191 5.88 -15.58 5.00
N ARG A 192 5.73 -16.85 4.64
CA ARG A 192 5.29 -17.27 3.30
C ARG A 192 3.86 -16.84 2.99
N ILE A 193 2.92 -17.00 3.93
CA ILE A 193 1.51 -16.56 3.75
C ILE A 193 1.46 -15.04 3.60
N ASP A 194 2.23 -14.31 4.40
CA ASP A 194 2.31 -12.86 4.35
C ASP A 194 2.85 -12.36 3.00
N THR A 195 3.96 -12.95 2.54
CA THR A 195 4.53 -12.70 1.22
C THR A 195 3.53 -13.06 0.12
N GLY A 196 2.84 -14.20 0.24
CA GLY A 196 1.80 -14.64 -0.69
C GLY A 196 0.63 -13.67 -0.78
N TRP A 197 0.21 -13.08 0.35
CA TRP A 197 -0.83 -12.06 0.40
C TRP A 197 -0.42 -10.78 -0.33
N ARG A 198 0.82 -10.33 -0.13
CA ARG A 198 1.39 -9.18 -0.83
C ARG A 198 1.42 -9.42 -2.34
N THR A 199 1.92 -10.57 -2.76
CA THR A 199 1.95 -10.99 -4.17
C THR A 199 0.55 -11.07 -4.76
N ALA A 200 -0.42 -11.64 -4.04
CA ALA A 200 -1.81 -11.70 -4.52
C ALA A 200 -2.38 -10.31 -4.78
N HIS A 201 -2.10 -9.34 -3.89
CA HIS A 201 -2.51 -7.95 -4.08
C HIS A 201 -1.80 -7.24 -5.24
N ASP A 202 -0.54 -7.57 -5.50
CA ASP A 202 0.16 -6.98 -6.63
C ASP A 202 -0.32 -7.60 -7.96
N VAL A 203 -0.62 -8.90 -7.99
CA VAL A 203 -1.03 -9.61 -9.22
C VAL A 203 -2.31 -9.03 -9.82
N TRP A 204 -3.40 -8.87 -9.06
CA TRP A 204 -4.65 -8.34 -9.65
C TRP A 204 -4.47 -6.90 -10.16
N ALA A 205 -3.69 -6.08 -9.45
CA ALA A 205 -3.44 -4.69 -9.84
C ALA A 205 -2.59 -4.62 -11.11
N ASN A 206 -1.51 -5.41 -11.18
CA ASN A 206 -0.65 -5.50 -12.36
C ASN A 206 -1.41 -6.03 -13.58
N LEU A 207 -2.33 -6.98 -13.41
CA LEU A 207 -3.18 -7.46 -14.51
C LEU A 207 -4.04 -6.34 -15.09
N ILE A 208 -4.67 -5.53 -14.24
CA ILE A 208 -5.47 -4.38 -14.70
C ILE A 208 -4.57 -3.35 -15.41
N GLU A 209 -3.40 -3.08 -14.85
CA GLU A 209 -2.44 -2.13 -15.42
C GLU A 209 -1.96 -2.58 -16.80
N ILE A 210 -1.63 -3.87 -16.99
CA ILE A 210 -1.25 -4.43 -18.29
C ILE A 210 -2.39 -4.28 -19.31
N VAL A 211 -3.63 -4.60 -18.93
CA VAL A 211 -4.78 -4.49 -19.84
C VAL A 211 -4.98 -3.04 -20.30
N ILE A 212 -4.91 -2.08 -19.38
CA ILE A 212 -5.06 -0.66 -19.70
C ILE A 212 -3.87 -0.17 -20.55
N ALA A 213 -2.64 -0.56 -20.21
CA ALA A 213 -1.45 -0.18 -20.94
C ALA A 213 -1.49 -0.67 -22.39
N VAL A 214 -1.84 -1.94 -22.61
CA VAL A 214 -1.97 -2.52 -23.95
C VAL A 214 -3.07 -1.81 -24.74
N TYR A 215 -4.22 -1.53 -24.11
CA TYR A 215 -5.31 -0.79 -24.74
C TYR A 215 -4.89 0.61 -25.19
N LEU A 216 -4.20 1.37 -24.32
CA LEU A 216 -3.74 2.73 -24.63
C LEU A 216 -2.61 2.75 -25.66
N LEU A 217 -1.66 1.81 -25.58
CA LEU A 217 -0.62 1.63 -26.59
C LEU A 217 -1.21 1.33 -27.97
N GLY A 218 -2.22 0.44 -28.03
CA GLY A 218 -2.94 0.17 -29.28
C GLY A 218 -3.64 1.41 -29.84
N ARG A 219 -4.13 2.30 -28.98
CA ARG A 219 -4.79 3.56 -29.39
C ARG A 219 -3.79 4.59 -29.92
N GLN A 220 -2.61 4.73 -29.32
CA GLN A 220 -1.62 5.74 -29.70
C GLN A 220 -0.72 5.32 -30.88
N LEU A 221 -0.33 4.04 -30.94
CA LEU A 221 0.67 3.55 -31.91
C LEU A 221 0.11 2.61 -32.98
N GLY A 222 -1.19 2.24 -32.90
CA GLY A 222 -1.78 1.25 -33.81
C GLY A 222 -1.04 -0.08 -33.75
N ILE A 223 -0.78 -0.70 -34.91
CA ILE A 223 -0.12 -2.03 -35.02
C ILE A 223 1.32 -2.02 -34.46
N ALA A 224 1.98 -0.87 -34.39
CA ALA A 224 3.32 -0.76 -33.84
C ALA A 224 3.39 -1.12 -32.33
N CYS A 225 2.25 -1.18 -31.64
CA CYS A 225 2.17 -1.66 -30.26
C CYS A 225 2.59 -3.13 -30.08
N LEU A 226 2.55 -3.93 -31.15
CA LEU A 226 2.92 -5.35 -31.10
C LEU A 226 4.42 -5.57 -30.93
N ILE A 227 5.26 -4.59 -31.29
CA ILE A 227 6.72 -4.68 -31.22
C ILE A 227 7.19 -4.79 -29.75
N PRO A 228 6.87 -3.85 -28.84
CA PRO A 228 7.27 -3.96 -27.44
C PRO A 228 6.61 -5.14 -26.72
N VAL A 229 5.37 -5.50 -27.08
CA VAL A 229 4.69 -6.69 -26.51
C VAL A 229 5.41 -7.97 -26.89
N GLY A 230 5.77 -8.12 -28.18
CA GLY A 230 6.55 -9.25 -28.66
C GLY A 230 7.94 -9.33 -28.01
N ALA A 231 8.61 -8.18 -27.82
CA ALA A 231 9.90 -8.12 -27.13
C ALA A 231 9.79 -8.58 -25.67
N ALA A 232 8.77 -8.13 -24.93
CA ALA A 232 8.54 -8.54 -23.54
C ALA A 232 8.24 -10.04 -23.42
N ILE A 233 7.44 -10.60 -24.34
CA ILE A 233 7.15 -12.04 -24.39
C ILE A 233 8.43 -12.81 -24.70
N CYS A 234 9.21 -12.38 -25.69
CA CYS A 234 10.48 -13.01 -26.04
C CYS A 234 11.45 -13.01 -24.85
N GLU A 235 11.61 -11.88 -24.15
CA GLU A 235 12.44 -11.79 -22.95
C GLU A 235 11.96 -12.74 -21.84
N SER A 236 10.65 -12.84 -21.63
CA SER A 236 10.08 -13.75 -20.62
C SER A 236 10.32 -15.22 -20.94
N ILE A 237 10.29 -15.60 -22.22
CA ILE A 237 10.59 -16.95 -22.71
C ILE A 237 12.08 -17.23 -22.58
N LEU A 238 12.94 -16.26 -22.94
CA LEU A 238 14.39 -16.39 -22.85
C LEU A 238 14.84 -16.60 -21.40
N LYS A 239 14.24 -15.84 -20.46
CA LYS A 239 14.48 -16.00 -19.02
C LYS A 239 14.05 -17.37 -18.50
N ARG A 240 12.90 -17.89 -18.95
CA ARG A 240 12.48 -19.27 -18.62
C ARG A 240 13.46 -20.32 -19.15
N GLY A 241 13.90 -20.18 -20.40
CA GLY A 241 14.88 -21.09 -20.99
C GLY A 241 16.26 -21.01 -20.33
N ALA A 242 16.67 -19.85 -19.82
CA ALA A 242 17.93 -19.73 -19.08
C ALA A 242 17.87 -20.48 -17.73
N ILE A 243 16.74 -20.41 -17.03
CA ILE A 243 16.52 -21.10 -15.75
C ILE A 243 16.49 -22.62 -15.95
N GLU A 244 15.88 -23.11 -17.03
CA GLU A 244 15.84 -24.55 -17.35
C GLU A 244 17.20 -25.13 -17.81
N ASN A 245 18.18 -24.28 -18.17
CA ASN A 245 19.53 -24.72 -18.56
C ASN A 245 20.56 -24.65 -17.40
N GLU A 246 20.18 -24.08 -16.25
CA GLU A 246 21.02 -24.01 -15.04
C GLU A 246 20.66 -25.07 -13.97
N GLU A 247 19.55 -25.81 -14.15
CA GLU A 247 19.20 -27.03 -13.39
C GLU A 247 19.76 -28.30 -14.05
#